data_AF-A0A7C8MQR0-F1
#
_entry.id   AF-A0A7C8MQR0-F1
#
_cell.length_a   1.000
_cell.length_b   1.000
_cell.length_c   1.000
_cell.angle_alpha   90.00
_cell.angle_beta   90.00
_cell.angle_gamma   90.00
#
_symmetry.space_group_name_H-M   'P 1'
#
loop_
_entity.id
_entity.type
_entity.pdbx_description
1 polymer ?
#
loop_
_entity_poly.entity_id
_entity_poly.type
_entity_poly.pdbx_seq_one_letter_code
_entity_poly.pdbx_strand_id
1 'polypeptide(L)'
;MIGESEMDAKSVVIVGGSLAGLLHGLHLKRCGYHVVILEQDRSPMERRDHQAGIAIGPSVATLMERYDATGQEYVVHASTLTQIKSSQPTKRHLTRRLTNWVLLYRLLRANFDGLSSPACKNPPPSMEGDGRTEFRNGKRVTQLNYDEETGIVHVFYVDVETGEEASISATLVLGADGRRSTIRKLLTAPSLFSQLFNSPSQGKYAGYITWRGTVPECDVSSETANFFNDQVIIMYMNGSYMVIYVIPTEDGDTAQGSRLINWAWYYPLPPDTAEMKSVFTDIHGVRHQFTVPKGLVQPQVWSQHLQGFIEEMVAPVAELVSKSTPFVTKIDDYMSSQGSFLGGHVILVGDALAGLTSPRQQNKLHSIAYN
;
A
#
# COMPACT_ATOMS: atom_id res chain seq x y z
N MET A 1 31.97 -6.96 -15.95
CA MET A 1 31.72 -8.14 -15.10
C MET A 1 32.61 -8.01 -13.88
N ILE A 2 32.01 -7.70 -12.72
CA ILE A 2 32.72 -7.86 -11.44
C ILE A 2 32.78 -9.37 -11.22
N GLY A 3 33.96 -9.92 -10.94
CA GLY A 3 34.13 -11.36 -10.73
C GLY A 3 33.22 -11.84 -9.60
N GLU A 4 32.53 -12.95 -9.84
CA GLU A 4 31.59 -13.59 -8.88
C GLU A 4 32.26 -13.94 -7.54
N SER A 5 33.60 -13.96 -7.47
CA SER A 5 34.38 -14.29 -6.28
C SER A 5 34.54 -13.17 -5.24
N GLU A 6 33.98 -11.96 -5.46
CA GLU A 6 34.13 -10.82 -4.54
C GLU A 6 32.81 -10.02 -4.36
N MET A 7 31.65 -10.67 -4.45
CA MET A 7 30.40 -9.98 -4.17
C MET A 7 30.27 -9.67 -2.68
N ASP A 8 30.01 -8.41 -2.35
CA ASP A 8 29.86 -7.94 -0.98
C ASP A 8 28.74 -8.71 -0.26
N ALA A 9 29.06 -9.34 0.86
CA ALA A 9 28.12 -10.06 1.73
C ALA A 9 26.95 -9.17 2.18
N LYS A 10 27.10 -7.84 2.08
CA LYS A 10 26.07 -6.85 2.38
C LYS A 10 25.25 -6.38 1.16
N SER A 11 25.24 -7.12 0.05
CA SER A 11 24.43 -6.79 -1.13
C SER A 11 22.98 -7.29 -1.02
N VAL A 12 22.01 -6.39 -1.20
CA VAL A 12 20.58 -6.68 -1.14
C VAL A 12 19.87 -6.13 -2.36
N VAL A 13 19.06 -6.95 -3.02
CA VAL A 13 18.10 -6.49 -4.04
C VAL A 13 16.68 -6.58 -3.49
N ILE A 14 15.92 -5.49 -3.59
CA ILE A 14 14.52 -5.46 -3.19
C ILE A 14 13.68 -5.28 -4.45
N VAL A 15 12.72 -6.17 -4.67
CA VAL A 15 11.82 -6.14 -5.82
C VAL A 15 10.49 -5.54 -5.36
N GLY A 16 10.18 -4.34 -5.84
CA GLY A 16 9.03 -3.54 -5.42
C GLY A 16 9.44 -2.37 -4.52
N GLY A 17 9.27 -1.14 -5.00
CA GLY A 17 9.71 0.08 -4.32
C GLY A 17 8.64 0.78 -3.50
N SER A 18 7.62 0.05 -3.04
CA SER A 18 6.52 0.59 -2.23
C SER A 18 6.88 0.65 -0.75
N LEU A 19 5.91 0.93 0.14
CA LEU A 19 6.15 1.11 1.58
C LEU A 19 6.93 -0.06 2.20
N ALA A 20 6.55 -1.32 1.91
CA ALA A 20 7.26 -2.48 2.45
C ALA A 20 8.72 -2.52 2.01
N GLY A 21 8.99 -2.34 0.71
CA GLY A 21 10.35 -2.34 0.16
C GLY A 21 11.19 -1.20 0.70
N LEU A 22 10.61 0.00 0.81
CA LEU A 22 11.31 1.18 1.35
C LEU A 22 11.56 1.12 2.85
N LEU A 23 10.61 0.60 3.65
CA LEU A 23 10.82 0.41 5.08
C LEU A 23 11.98 -0.56 5.36
N HIS A 24 12.02 -1.70 4.64
CA HIS A 24 13.13 -2.64 4.75
C HIS A 24 14.43 -2.06 4.17
N GLY A 25 14.35 -1.39 3.02
CA GLY A 25 15.51 -0.76 2.38
C GLY A 25 16.14 0.32 3.25
N LEU A 26 15.33 1.17 3.89
CA LEU A 26 15.81 2.17 4.84
C LEU A 26 16.45 1.52 6.07
N HIS A 27 15.82 0.50 6.65
CA HIS A 27 16.41 -0.23 7.78
C HIS A 27 17.78 -0.84 7.40
N LEU A 28 17.84 -1.54 6.27
CA LEU A 28 19.06 -2.19 5.78
C LEU A 28 20.16 -1.18 5.45
N LYS A 29 19.82 -0.05 4.80
CA LYS A 29 20.71 1.09 4.59
C LYS A 29 21.37 1.51 5.89
N ARG A 30 20.58 1.73 6.95
CA ARG A 30 21.05 2.15 8.28
C ARG A 30 21.92 1.10 8.97
N CYS A 31 21.83 -0.16 8.57
CA CYS A 31 22.70 -1.26 9.02
C CYS A 31 23.96 -1.43 8.15
N GLY A 32 24.20 -0.55 7.19
CA GLY A 32 25.37 -0.58 6.31
C GLY A 32 25.23 -1.49 5.09
N TYR A 33 24.03 -1.98 4.76
CA TYR A 33 23.80 -2.81 3.58
C TYR A 33 23.69 -2.01 2.29
N HIS A 34 24.23 -2.55 1.21
CA HIS A 34 24.12 -2.01 -0.14
C HIS A 34 22.80 -2.47 -0.77
N VAL A 35 21.85 -1.54 -0.92
CA VAL A 35 20.47 -1.87 -1.32
C VAL A 35 20.13 -1.32 -2.69
N VAL A 36 19.73 -2.18 -3.61
CA VAL A 36 19.14 -1.79 -4.90
C VAL A 36 17.65 -2.14 -4.91
N ILE A 37 16.79 -1.15 -5.10
CA ILE A 37 15.34 -1.36 -5.29
C ILE A 37 15.05 -1.38 -6.79
N LEU A 38 14.42 -2.45 -7.26
CA LEU A 38 13.85 -2.56 -8.61
C LEU A 38 12.34 -2.30 -8.55
N GLU A 39 11.88 -1.21 -9.15
CA GLU A 39 10.47 -0.81 -9.21
C GLU A 39 9.96 -0.89 -10.64
N GLN A 40 8.86 -1.62 -10.86
CA GLN A 40 8.27 -1.80 -12.19
C GLN A 40 7.56 -0.54 -12.71
N ASP A 41 7.09 0.33 -11.80
CA ASP A 41 6.49 1.61 -12.18
C ASP A 41 7.55 2.57 -12.75
N ARG A 42 7.21 3.21 -13.86
CA ARG A 42 8.09 4.14 -14.58
C ARG A 42 8.25 5.45 -13.82
N SER A 43 7.20 5.90 -13.12
CA SER A 43 7.23 7.23 -12.51
C SER A 43 7.83 7.20 -11.09
N PRO A 44 8.86 8.00 -10.80
CA PRO A 44 9.37 8.15 -9.44
C PRO A 44 8.40 8.92 -8.54
N MET A 45 7.60 9.84 -9.12
CA MET A 45 6.75 10.82 -8.41
C MET A 45 5.25 10.63 -8.63
N GLU A 46 4.83 10.22 -9.83
CA GLU A 46 3.42 10.07 -10.21
C GLU A 46 2.91 8.66 -9.95
N ARG A 47 3.06 8.19 -8.71
CA ARG A 47 2.27 7.02 -8.32
C ARG A 47 0.81 7.46 -8.29
N ARG A 48 0.02 6.97 -9.25
CA ARG A 48 -1.38 7.36 -9.48
C ARG A 48 -2.07 7.60 -8.15
N ASP A 49 -2.35 8.87 -7.93
CA ASP A 49 -2.83 9.38 -6.67
C ASP A 49 -4.20 8.76 -6.38
N HIS A 50 -4.24 7.95 -5.34
CA HIS A 50 -5.49 7.41 -4.80
C HIS A 50 -5.84 8.10 -3.48
N GLN A 51 -5.15 9.20 -3.11
CA GLN A 51 -5.30 9.96 -1.86
C GLN A 51 -5.60 9.06 -0.67
N ALA A 52 -4.88 7.95 -0.58
CA ALA A 52 -5.27 6.86 0.29
C ALA A 52 -4.78 7.17 1.70
N GLY A 53 -5.70 7.51 2.59
CA GLY A 53 -5.45 7.50 4.02
C GLY A 53 -5.06 6.11 4.47
N ILE A 54 -4.09 6.06 5.37
CA ILE A 54 -3.66 4.85 6.07
C ILE A 54 -3.48 5.15 7.55
N ALA A 55 -3.71 4.14 8.37
CA ALA A 55 -3.30 4.15 9.76
C ALA A 55 -1.97 3.40 9.90
N ILE A 56 -1.01 3.98 10.63
CA ILE A 56 0.26 3.31 10.91
C ILE A 56 0.24 2.65 12.28
N GLY A 57 0.78 1.44 12.34
CA GLY A 57 0.97 0.70 13.59
C GLY A 57 2.27 1.08 14.32
N PRO A 58 2.48 0.56 15.54
CA PRO A 58 3.68 0.85 16.34
C PRO A 58 4.99 0.56 15.60
N SER A 59 5.09 -0.55 14.86
CA SER A 59 6.34 -0.93 14.18
C SER A 59 6.79 0.08 13.13
N VAL A 60 5.85 0.61 12.33
CA VAL A 60 6.16 1.66 11.35
C VAL A 60 6.54 2.95 12.06
N ALA A 61 5.79 3.33 13.09
CA ALA A 61 6.09 4.55 13.83
C ALA A 61 7.45 4.50 14.53
N THR A 62 7.83 3.39 15.16
CA THR A 62 9.15 3.22 15.78
C THR A 62 10.28 3.28 14.76
N LEU A 63 10.08 2.75 13.55
CA LEU A 63 11.06 2.86 12.48
C LEU A 63 11.22 4.32 12.04
N MET A 64 10.11 5.02 11.80
CA MET A 64 10.12 6.43 11.42
C MET A 64 10.72 7.32 12.52
N GLU A 65 10.31 7.15 13.79
CA GLU A 65 10.88 7.84 14.95
C GLU A 65 12.41 7.66 15.06
N ARG A 66 12.93 6.51 14.61
CA ARG A 66 14.36 6.20 14.66
C ARG A 66 15.15 6.69 13.44
N TYR A 67 14.58 6.59 12.24
CA TYR A 67 15.34 6.73 10.99
C TYR A 67 14.88 7.84 10.06
N ASP A 68 13.73 8.46 10.32
CA ASP A 68 13.30 9.62 9.57
C ASP A 68 14.07 10.86 10.03
N ALA A 69 14.91 11.39 9.14
CA ALA A 69 15.70 12.59 9.36
C ALA A 69 15.16 13.81 8.59
N THR A 70 13.96 13.71 8.00
CA THR A 70 13.37 14.81 7.22
C THR A 70 12.85 15.93 8.09
N GLY A 71 12.48 15.63 9.35
CA GLY A 71 11.84 16.58 10.27
C GLY A 71 10.41 16.97 9.87
N GLN A 72 9.84 16.36 8.83
CA GLN A 72 8.49 16.65 8.36
C GLN A 72 7.45 15.99 9.26
N GLU A 73 6.49 16.76 9.75
CA GLU A 73 5.32 16.17 10.42
C GLU A 73 4.48 15.42 9.38
N TYR A 74 4.14 14.17 9.68
CA TYR A 74 3.46 13.29 8.72
C TYR A 74 2.26 12.56 9.30
N VAL A 75 1.86 12.88 10.53
CA VAL A 75 0.81 12.17 11.24
C VAL A 75 -0.22 13.17 11.74
N VAL A 76 -1.50 12.83 11.54
CA VAL A 76 -2.61 13.39 12.30
C VAL A 76 -3.02 12.35 13.34
N HIS A 77 -3.24 12.80 14.57
CA HIS A 77 -3.64 11.95 15.68
C HIS A 77 -5.16 11.89 15.80
N ALA A 78 -5.67 10.73 16.21
CA ALA A 78 -7.04 10.56 16.65
C ALA A 78 -7.08 9.88 18.03
N SER A 79 -7.78 10.51 18.96
CA SER A 79 -7.93 10.07 20.35
C SER A 79 -9.23 9.30 20.61
N THR A 80 -10.20 9.38 19.69
CA THR A 80 -11.55 8.83 19.87
C THR A 80 -11.98 7.91 18.73
N LEU A 81 -12.52 6.73 19.07
CA LEU A 81 -13.22 5.86 18.13
C LEU A 81 -14.72 6.06 18.34
N THR A 82 -15.40 6.57 17.32
CA THR A 82 -16.86 6.76 17.32
C THR A 82 -17.50 5.67 16.45
N GLN A 83 -18.42 4.88 16.99
CA GLN A 83 -19.21 3.92 16.23
C GLN A 83 -20.65 4.40 16.12
N ILE A 84 -21.15 4.54 14.89
CA ILE A 84 -22.49 5.00 14.55
C ILE A 84 -23.26 3.81 13.95
N LYS A 85 -24.22 3.25 14.69
CA LYS A 85 -25.08 2.13 14.23
C LYS A 85 -26.55 2.50 14.15
N SER A 86 -26.96 3.48 14.94
CA SER A 86 -28.31 4.01 15.08
C SER A 86 -28.18 5.46 15.54
N SER A 87 -29.29 6.09 15.93
CA SER A 87 -29.33 7.50 16.37
C SER A 87 -28.41 7.84 17.56
N GLN A 88 -27.92 6.84 18.31
CA GLN A 88 -26.99 7.06 19.43
C GLN A 88 -25.59 6.52 19.12
N PRO A 89 -24.58 7.40 18.93
CA PRO A 89 -23.21 6.98 18.70
C PRO A 89 -22.55 6.49 20.01
N THR A 90 -21.72 5.47 19.90
CA THR A 90 -20.86 5.01 21.01
C THR A 90 -19.44 5.50 20.79
N LYS A 91 -18.77 5.93 21.88
CA LYS A 91 -17.41 6.46 21.83
C LYS A 91 -16.49 5.65 22.74
N ARG A 92 -15.25 5.44 22.31
CA ARG A 92 -14.18 4.83 23.12
C ARG A 92 -12.87 5.56 22.87
N HIS A 93 -12.02 5.61 23.89
CA HIS A 93 -10.68 6.12 23.71
C HIS A 93 -9.86 5.18 22.81
N LEU A 94 -9.10 5.74 21.88
CA LEU A 94 -8.06 5.03 21.16
C LEU A 94 -6.84 5.94 20.98
N THR A 95 -5.70 5.37 20.63
CA THR A 95 -4.58 6.14 20.07
C THR A 95 -4.32 5.66 18.66
N ARG A 96 -4.52 6.55 17.68
CA ARG A 96 -4.25 6.25 16.28
C ARG A 96 -3.40 7.33 15.62
N ARG A 97 -2.44 6.87 14.84
CA ARG A 97 -1.61 7.69 13.96
C ARG A 97 -2.10 7.49 12.53
N LEU A 98 -2.54 8.57 11.90
CA LEU A 98 -3.17 8.57 10.59
C LEU A 98 -2.30 9.40 9.64
N THR A 99 -2.02 8.87 8.46
CA THR A 99 -1.17 9.53 7.48
C THR A 99 -1.69 9.31 6.06
N ASN A 100 -1.13 10.06 5.13
CA ASN A 100 -1.33 9.87 3.70
C ASN A 100 -0.26 8.91 3.17
N TRP A 101 -0.67 7.91 2.40
CA TRP A 101 0.23 6.92 1.82
C TRP A 101 1.33 7.56 0.95
N VAL A 102 0.99 8.58 0.15
CA VAL A 102 1.92 9.28 -0.73
C VAL A 102 2.94 10.06 0.08
N LEU A 103 2.50 10.73 1.15
CA LEU A 103 3.37 11.43 2.07
C LEU A 103 4.40 10.47 2.69
N LEU A 104 3.94 9.37 3.26
CA LEU A 104 4.84 8.37 3.85
C LEU A 104 5.82 7.79 2.83
N TYR A 105 5.36 7.49 1.60
CA TYR A 105 6.22 7.05 0.51
C TYR A 105 7.31 8.08 0.18
N ARG A 106 6.95 9.36 0.05
CA ARG A 106 7.88 10.45 -0.26
C ARG A 106 8.93 10.64 0.83
N LEU A 107 8.53 10.59 2.10
CA LEU A 107 9.47 10.70 3.22
C LEU A 107 10.41 9.50 3.30
N LEU A 108 9.92 8.29 3.02
CA LEU A 108 10.77 7.11 2.94
C LEU A 108 11.78 7.21 1.78
N ARG A 109 11.37 7.69 0.60
CA ARG A 109 12.29 7.98 -0.52
C ARG A 109 13.32 9.04 -0.16
N ALA A 110 12.90 10.15 0.45
CA ALA A 110 13.82 11.20 0.90
C ALA A 110 14.92 10.64 1.82
N ASN A 111 14.57 9.75 2.76
CA ASN A 111 15.55 9.09 3.63
C ASN A 111 16.37 7.99 2.94
N PHE A 112 15.76 7.26 2.00
CA PHE A 112 16.38 6.11 1.33
C PHE A 112 17.36 6.57 0.24
N ASP A 113 16.89 7.27 -0.78
CA ASP A 113 17.67 7.63 -1.98
C ASP A 113 17.77 9.15 -2.20
N GLY A 114 17.34 9.97 -1.25
CA GLY A 114 17.46 11.42 -1.35
C GLY A 114 16.50 12.05 -2.35
N LEU A 115 15.36 11.43 -2.62
CA LEU A 115 14.33 11.99 -3.51
C LEU A 115 13.74 13.28 -2.91
N SER A 116 13.92 14.40 -3.62
CA SER A 116 13.23 15.66 -3.30
C SER A 116 11.76 15.59 -3.74
N SER A 117 10.87 16.13 -2.92
CA SER A 117 9.43 16.19 -3.19
C SER A 117 8.79 17.42 -2.54
N PRO A 118 7.52 17.77 -2.84
CA PRO A 118 6.84 18.86 -2.15
C PRO A 118 6.87 18.74 -0.62
N ALA A 119 6.72 17.52 -0.10
CA ALA A 119 6.76 17.20 1.33
C ALA A 119 8.17 17.19 1.95
N CYS A 120 9.22 17.12 1.13
CA CYS A 120 10.60 17.17 1.60
C CYS A 120 11.50 17.73 0.49
N LYS A 121 11.63 19.06 0.46
CA LYS A 121 12.39 19.76 -0.59
C LYS A 121 13.90 19.52 -0.48
N ASN A 122 14.39 19.39 0.74
CA ASN A 122 15.81 19.17 1.06
C ASN A 122 15.97 17.83 1.79
N PRO A 123 16.06 16.71 1.06
CA PRO A 123 16.25 15.39 1.67
C PRO A 123 17.51 15.34 2.53
N PRO A 124 17.49 14.60 3.66
CA PRO A 124 18.67 14.46 4.50
C PRO A 124 19.79 13.71 3.75
N PRO A 125 21.06 14.04 4.00
CA PRO A 125 22.17 13.27 3.44
C PRO A 125 22.22 11.86 4.06
N SER A 126 22.97 10.96 3.43
CA SER A 126 23.33 9.69 4.06
C SER A 126 24.14 9.95 5.34
N MET A 127 23.89 9.14 6.37
CA MET A 127 24.56 9.19 7.65
C MET A 127 25.85 8.36 7.63
N GLU A 128 26.76 8.63 8.56
CA GLU A 128 27.93 7.79 8.76
C GLU A 128 27.50 6.35 9.08
N GLY A 129 28.10 5.37 8.40
CA GLY A 129 27.76 3.96 8.54
C GLY A 129 26.61 3.48 7.63
N ASP A 130 25.94 4.37 6.91
CA ASP A 130 24.95 3.97 5.91
C ASP A 130 25.58 3.16 4.78
N GLY A 131 24.85 2.17 4.29
CA GLY A 131 25.17 1.51 3.03
C GLY A 131 24.71 2.32 1.82
N ARG A 132 25.33 2.04 0.66
CA ARG A 132 24.92 2.61 -0.63
C ARG A 132 23.51 2.19 -1.02
N THR A 133 22.77 3.08 -1.66
CA THR A 133 21.39 2.82 -2.08
C THR A 133 21.15 3.27 -3.51
N GLU A 134 20.33 2.51 -4.23
CA GLU A 134 19.86 2.85 -5.57
C GLU A 134 18.39 2.49 -5.73
N PHE A 135 17.59 3.41 -6.30
CA PHE A 135 16.19 3.16 -6.65
C PHE A 135 16.04 3.19 -8.17
N ARG A 136 15.78 2.05 -8.79
CA ARG A 136 15.66 1.91 -10.25
C ARG A 136 14.18 1.76 -10.64
N ASN A 137 13.62 2.83 -11.17
CA ASN A 137 12.29 2.84 -11.78
C ASN A 137 12.27 2.08 -13.12
N GLY A 138 11.07 1.65 -13.52
CA GLY A 138 10.84 0.94 -14.77
C GLY A 138 11.53 -0.43 -14.89
N LYS A 139 11.96 -1.06 -13.80
CA LYS A 139 12.62 -2.37 -13.81
C LYS A 139 11.65 -3.45 -13.36
N ARG A 140 11.10 -4.19 -14.32
CA ARG A 140 10.18 -5.30 -14.04
C ARG A 140 10.94 -6.61 -14.00
N VAL A 141 11.03 -7.21 -12.81
CA VAL A 141 11.64 -8.53 -12.62
C VAL A 141 10.85 -9.60 -13.36
N THR A 142 11.57 -10.50 -14.02
CA THR A 142 11.03 -11.58 -14.86
C THR A 142 11.48 -12.96 -14.40
N GLN A 143 12.66 -13.08 -13.81
CA GLN A 143 13.25 -14.36 -13.42
C GLN A 143 14.22 -14.23 -12.25
N LEU A 144 14.37 -15.33 -11.50
CA LEU A 144 15.41 -15.54 -10.50
C LEU A 144 16.23 -16.78 -10.87
N ASN A 145 17.55 -16.72 -10.68
CA ASN A 145 18.43 -17.89 -10.68
C ASN A 145 19.20 -17.91 -9.36
N TYR A 146 19.29 -19.08 -8.71
CA TYR A 146 20.01 -19.25 -7.46
C TYR A 146 21.18 -20.19 -7.68
N ASP A 147 22.38 -19.70 -7.35
CA ASP A 147 23.58 -20.51 -7.31
C ASP A 147 23.75 -21.07 -5.90
N GLU A 148 23.52 -22.39 -5.76
CA GLU A 148 23.62 -23.09 -4.47
C GLU A 148 25.06 -23.17 -3.94
N GLU A 149 26.07 -23.15 -4.82
CA GLU A 149 27.47 -23.25 -4.42
C GLU A 149 27.97 -21.93 -3.80
N THR A 150 27.55 -20.81 -4.37
CA THR A 150 27.98 -19.47 -3.94
C THR A 150 26.98 -18.77 -3.01
N GLY A 151 25.73 -19.24 -2.94
CA GLY A 151 24.66 -18.59 -2.18
C GLY A 151 24.18 -17.27 -2.82
N ILE A 152 24.42 -17.10 -4.13
CA ILE A 152 24.12 -15.87 -4.87
C ILE A 152 22.79 -16.00 -5.60
N VAL A 153 21.95 -14.97 -5.53
CA VAL A 153 20.72 -14.87 -6.31
C VAL A 153 20.91 -13.87 -7.44
N HIS A 154 20.73 -14.32 -8.68
CA HIS A 154 20.69 -13.47 -9.88
C HIS A 154 19.24 -13.09 -10.19
N VAL A 155 18.96 -11.79 -10.19
CA VAL A 155 17.65 -11.20 -10.47
C VAL A 155 17.66 -10.64 -11.89
N PHE A 156 16.86 -11.24 -12.77
CA PHE A 156 16.69 -10.78 -14.15
C PHE A 156 15.48 -9.86 -14.26
N TYR A 157 15.62 -8.78 -15.00
CA TYR A 157 14.57 -7.80 -15.21
C TYR A 157 14.59 -7.24 -16.62
N VAL A 158 13.43 -6.76 -17.05
CA VAL A 158 13.23 -5.98 -18.26
C VAL A 158 13.08 -4.51 -17.90
N ASP A 159 13.76 -3.63 -18.63
CA ASP A 159 13.43 -2.22 -18.67
C ASP A 159 12.09 -2.04 -19.39
N VAL A 160 11.07 -1.55 -18.70
CA VAL A 160 9.72 -1.44 -19.25
C VAL A 160 9.60 -0.37 -20.34
N GLU A 161 10.56 0.54 -20.48
CA GLU A 161 10.58 1.59 -21.49
C GLU A 161 11.33 1.12 -22.74
N THR A 162 12.53 0.58 -22.57
CA THR A 162 13.39 0.17 -23.71
C THR A 162 13.15 -1.27 -24.15
N GLY A 163 12.62 -2.12 -23.27
CA GLY A 163 12.49 -3.56 -23.48
C GLY A 163 13.80 -4.33 -23.28
N GLU A 164 14.89 -3.65 -22.90
CA GLU A 164 16.19 -4.29 -22.69
C GLU A 164 16.17 -5.21 -21.47
N GLU A 165 16.76 -6.38 -21.62
CA GLU A 165 16.94 -7.33 -20.54
C GLU A 165 18.28 -7.11 -19.84
N ALA A 166 18.28 -7.18 -18.52
CA ALA A 166 19.49 -7.09 -17.71
C ALA A 166 19.35 -7.94 -16.45
N SER A 167 20.44 -8.10 -15.72
CA SER A 167 20.46 -8.80 -14.44
C SER A 167 21.28 -8.06 -13.39
N ILE A 168 20.98 -8.35 -12.13
CA ILE A 168 21.74 -7.93 -10.96
C ILE A 168 21.83 -9.08 -9.96
N SER A 169 23.00 -9.26 -9.33
CA SER A 169 23.24 -10.32 -8.35
C SER A 169 23.27 -9.75 -6.93
N ALA A 170 22.81 -10.52 -5.95
CA ALA A 170 22.88 -10.17 -4.53
C ALA A 170 22.91 -11.41 -3.64
N THR A 171 23.40 -11.25 -2.40
CA THR A 171 23.34 -12.31 -1.38
C THR A 171 21.96 -12.44 -0.73
N LEU A 172 21.13 -11.39 -0.81
CA LEU A 172 19.75 -11.41 -0.31
C LEU A 172 18.80 -10.70 -1.28
N VAL A 173 17.64 -11.32 -1.53
CA VAL A 173 16.55 -10.73 -2.30
C VAL A 173 15.28 -10.62 -1.45
N LEU A 174 14.69 -9.42 -1.39
CA LEU A 174 13.39 -9.22 -0.77
C LEU A 174 12.31 -9.05 -1.84
N GLY A 175 11.33 -9.95 -1.87
CA GLY A 175 10.11 -9.80 -2.65
C GLY A 175 9.12 -8.91 -1.93
N ALA A 176 9.05 -7.63 -2.33
CA ALA A 176 8.18 -6.59 -1.79
C ALA A 176 7.21 -6.02 -2.85
N ASP A 177 6.95 -6.79 -3.91
CA ASP A 177 6.24 -6.42 -5.14
C ASP A 177 4.71 -6.60 -5.05
N GLY A 178 4.20 -6.57 -3.82
CA GLY A 178 2.79 -6.41 -3.50
C GLY A 178 1.91 -7.62 -3.77
N ARG A 179 0.60 -7.39 -3.76
CA ARG A 179 -0.43 -8.46 -3.79
C ARG A 179 -0.30 -9.42 -4.97
N ARG A 180 0.22 -8.97 -6.12
CA ARG A 180 0.42 -9.79 -7.32
C ARG A 180 1.87 -10.21 -7.55
N SER A 181 2.65 -10.26 -6.46
CA SER A 181 4.07 -10.60 -6.43
C SER A 181 4.49 -11.58 -7.52
N THR A 182 5.36 -11.10 -8.40
CA THR A 182 6.09 -11.90 -9.38
C THR A 182 7.07 -12.81 -8.67
N ILE A 183 7.78 -12.31 -7.65
CA ILE A 183 8.74 -13.12 -6.87
C ILE A 183 8.06 -14.34 -6.27
N ARG A 184 6.91 -14.13 -5.62
CA ARG A 184 6.12 -15.23 -5.09
C ARG A 184 5.74 -16.22 -6.18
N LYS A 185 5.22 -15.76 -7.32
CA LYS A 185 4.84 -16.65 -8.43
C LYS A 185 6.02 -17.46 -8.95
N LEU A 186 7.20 -16.87 -9.07
CA LEU A 186 8.41 -17.57 -9.53
C LEU A 186 8.84 -18.66 -8.56
N LEU A 187 8.69 -18.44 -7.24
CA LEU A 187 9.11 -19.37 -6.20
C LEU A 187 8.05 -20.43 -5.86
N THR A 188 6.77 -20.10 -6.04
CA THR A 188 5.65 -21.01 -5.74
C THR A 188 5.02 -21.63 -6.99
N ALA A 189 5.56 -21.37 -8.18
CA ALA A 189 5.09 -22.01 -9.40
C ALA A 189 5.25 -23.53 -9.25
N PRO A 190 4.16 -24.31 -9.38
CA PRO A 190 4.28 -25.74 -9.25
C PRO A 190 5.15 -26.32 -10.37
N SER A 191 6.00 -27.29 -10.03
CA SER A 191 6.56 -28.22 -11.02
C SER A 191 5.42 -28.84 -11.85
N LEU A 192 5.71 -29.32 -13.06
CA LEU A 192 4.74 -29.90 -14.00
C LEU A 192 3.75 -30.89 -13.34
N PHE A 193 4.14 -31.55 -12.24
CA PHE A 193 3.33 -32.51 -11.49
C PHE A 193 2.18 -31.89 -10.68
N SER A 194 2.30 -30.65 -10.20
CA SER A 194 1.25 -30.00 -9.40
C SER A 194 0.23 -29.21 -10.23
N GLN A 195 0.36 -29.17 -11.57
CA GLN A 195 -0.69 -28.68 -12.46
C GLN A 195 -1.93 -29.61 -12.51
N LEU A 196 -1.78 -30.87 -12.11
CA LEU A 196 -2.88 -31.85 -12.08
C LEU A 196 -3.81 -31.68 -10.87
N PHE A 197 -3.40 -30.93 -9.85
CA PHE A 197 -4.23 -30.59 -8.69
C PHE A 197 -4.33 -29.07 -8.58
N ASN A 198 -5.43 -28.50 -9.06
CA ASN A 198 -5.76 -27.07 -9.01
C ASN A 198 -5.38 -26.41 -7.67
N SER A 199 -4.22 -25.74 -7.62
CA SER A 199 -3.84 -24.88 -6.50
C SER A 199 -3.87 -23.43 -6.96
N PRO A 200 -4.88 -22.63 -6.57
CA PRO A 200 -5.02 -21.27 -7.06
C PRO A 200 -4.06 -20.35 -6.31
N SER A 201 -2.88 -20.09 -6.89
CA SER A 201 -1.89 -19.12 -6.40
C SER A 201 -2.25 -17.65 -6.69
N GLN A 202 -3.53 -17.36 -6.98
CA GLN A 202 -4.06 -16.02 -7.20
C GLN A 202 -5.00 -15.65 -6.05
N GLY A 203 -4.80 -14.46 -5.45
CA GLY A 203 -5.64 -13.95 -4.37
C GLY A 203 -7.12 -14.06 -4.72
N LYS A 204 -7.91 -14.61 -3.80
CA LYS A 204 -9.34 -14.84 -4.04
C LYS A 204 -10.11 -13.60 -3.63
N TYR A 205 -10.92 -13.08 -4.55
CA TYR A 205 -11.86 -12.01 -4.26
C TYR A 205 -12.72 -12.34 -3.04
N ALA A 206 -12.72 -11.45 -2.05
CA ALA A 206 -13.29 -11.66 -0.74
C ALA A 206 -14.82 -11.46 -0.69
N GLY A 207 -15.43 -11.09 -1.83
CA GLY A 207 -16.88 -10.89 -1.95
C GLY A 207 -17.35 -9.45 -1.66
N TYR A 208 -16.42 -8.51 -1.47
CA TYR A 208 -16.73 -7.11 -1.21
C TYR A 208 -15.71 -6.16 -1.85
N ILE A 209 -16.16 -4.93 -2.06
CA ILE A 209 -15.35 -3.82 -2.56
C ILE A 209 -15.15 -2.77 -1.49
N THR A 210 -14.23 -1.85 -1.74
CA THR A 210 -14.11 -0.62 -0.97
C THR A 210 -14.20 0.58 -1.91
N TRP A 211 -15.26 1.38 -1.75
CA TRP A 211 -15.30 2.76 -2.25
C TRP A 211 -14.42 3.63 -1.36
N ARG A 212 -13.67 4.55 -1.95
CA ARG A 212 -12.75 5.41 -1.22
C ARG A 212 -12.80 6.81 -1.78
N GLY A 213 -12.55 7.78 -0.91
CA GLY A 213 -12.47 9.17 -1.31
C GLY A 213 -11.90 10.03 -0.20
N THR A 214 -11.62 11.26 -0.59
CA THR A 214 -11.06 12.31 0.24
C THR A 214 -11.71 13.63 -0.14
N VAL A 215 -11.87 14.50 0.84
CA VAL A 215 -12.30 15.89 0.65
C VAL A 215 -11.42 16.78 1.51
N PRO A 216 -10.85 17.87 0.99
CA PRO A 216 -10.18 18.88 1.80
C PRO A 216 -11.07 19.38 2.95
N GLU A 217 -10.51 19.59 4.13
CA GLU A 217 -11.28 20.09 5.28
C GLU A 217 -11.93 21.45 5.00
N CYS A 218 -11.30 22.29 4.19
CA CYS A 218 -11.83 23.59 3.77
C CYS A 218 -13.01 23.52 2.79
N ASP A 219 -13.25 22.36 2.17
CA ASP A 219 -14.33 22.18 1.19
C ASP A 219 -15.65 21.73 1.84
N VAL A 220 -15.64 21.38 3.13
CA VAL A 220 -16.84 21.06 3.92
C VAL A 220 -17.23 22.20 4.86
N SER A 221 -18.47 22.17 5.37
CA SER A 221 -18.90 23.10 6.42
C SER A 221 -18.01 23.00 7.66
N SER A 222 -17.93 24.10 8.44
CA SER A 222 -17.16 24.11 9.69
C SER A 222 -17.70 23.10 10.70
N GLU A 223 -19.02 22.88 10.70
CA GLU A 223 -19.70 21.86 11.48
C GLU A 223 -19.22 20.46 11.11
N THR A 224 -19.13 20.16 9.81
CA THR A 224 -18.66 18.86 9.31
C THR A 224 -17.17 18.65 9.55
N ALA A 225 -16.32 19.66 9.32
CA ALA A 225 -14.89 19.57 9.64
C ALA A 225 -14.66 19.28 11.14
N ASN A 226 -15.36 20.01 12.02
CA ASN A 226 -15.29 19.78 13.46
C ASN A 226 -15.83 18.41 13.88
N PHE A 227 -16.86 17.91 13.19
CA PHE A 227 -17.42 16.58 13.45
C PHE A 227 -16.41 15.44 13.23
N PHE A 228 -15.49 15.56 12.26
CA PHE A 228 -14.47 14.54 11.98
C PHE A 228 -13.16 14.74 12.74
N ASN A 229 -12.96 15.88 13.39
CA ASN A 229 -11.73 16.19 14.09
C ASN A 229 -11.47 15.24 15.28
N ASP A 230 -10.19 14.90 15.50
CA ASP A 230 -9.67 14.05 16.59
C ASP A 230 -10.39 12.69 16.79
N GLN A 231 -10.92 12.10 15.72
CA GLN A 231 -11.58 10.81 15.81
C GLN A 231 -11.47 9.95 14.57
N VAL A 232 -11.61 8.64 14.78
CA VAL A 232 -11.91 7.66 13.75
C VAL A 232 -13.38 7.30 13.90
N ILE A 233 -14.15 7.43 12.82
CA ILE A 233 -15.57 7.09 12.80
C ILE A 233 -15.76 5.77 12.06
N ILE A 234 -16.50 4.84 12.64
CA ILE A 234 -17.04 3.67 11.97
C ILE A 234 -18.56 3.82 11.91
N MET A 235 -19.08 4.07 10.72
CA MET A 235 -20.51 4.17 10.48
C MET A 235 -21.02 2.87 9.84
N TYR A 236 -22.02 2.26 10.45
CA TYR A 236 -22.66 1.05 9.95
C TYR A 236 -23.96 1.43 9.23
N MET A 237 -24.16 0.86 8.06
CA MET A 237 -25.35 0.99 7.23
C MET A 237 -25.85 -0.42 6.88
N ASN A 238 -26.97 -0.53 6.17
CA ASN A 238 -27.52 -1.82 5.80
C ASN A 238 -26.51 -2.68 5.00
N GLY A 239 -26.01 -3.73 5.64
CA GLY A 239 -25.05 -4.68 5.06
C GLY A 239 -23.65 -4.12 4.76
N SER A 240 -23.36 -2.86 5.09
CA SER A 240 -22.10 -2.19 4.73
C SER A 240 -21.59 -1.30 5.87
N TYR A 241 -20.34 -0.85 5.78
CA TYR A 241 -19.81 0.09 6.77
C TYR A 241 -18.74 1.01 6.18
N MET A 242 -18.62 2.20 6.76
CA MET A 242 -17.64 3.21 6.39
C MET A 242 -16.69 3.49 7.54
N VAL A 243 -15.40 3.66 7.23
CA VAL A 243 -14.37 4.15 8.14
C VAL A 243 -13.94 5.53 7.67
N ILE A 244 -14.00 6.53 8.55
CA ILE A 244 -13.75 7.93 8.22
C ILE A 244 -12.76 8.52 9.23
N TYR A 245 -11.78 9.28 8.76
CA TYR A 245 -10.78 9.91 9.61
C TYR A 245 -10.01 10.99 8.84
N VAL A 246 -9.38 11.90 9.58
CA VAL A 246 -8.57 12.98 9.02
C VAL A 246 -7.12 12.52 8.79
N ILE A 247 -6.52 12.92 7.68
CA ILE A 247 -5.13 12.67 7.30
C ILE A 247 -4.46 13.98 6.83
N PRO A 248 -3.12 14.07 6.87
CA PRO A 248 -2.41 15.15 6.19
C PRO A 248 -2.58 15.09 4.67
N THR A 249 -2.23 16.18 3.98
CA THR A 249 -2.13 16.19 2.51
C THR A 249 -0.96 15.35 2.03
N GLU A 250 -0.93 14.98 0.74
CA GLU A 250 0.25 14.32 0.14
C GLU A 250 1.53 15.17 0.18
N ASP A 251 1.38 16.49 0.35
CA ASP A 251 2.46 17.47 0.43
C ASP A 251 2.90 17.75 1.87
N GLY A 252 2.26 17.13 2.86
CA GLY A 252 2.71 17.15 4.27
C GLY A 252 1.97 18.14 5.17
N ASP A 253 0.89 18.76 4.72
CA ASP A 253 0.15 19.70 5.55
C ASP A 253 -0.67 18.96 6.62
N THR A 254 -0.37 19.24 7.88
CA THR A 254 -1.01 18.66 9.08
C THR A 254 -1.90 19.67 9.82
N ALA A 255 -1.90 20.94 9.40
CA ALA A 255 -2.66 21.99 10.06
C ALA A 255 -4.18 21.84 9.85
N GLN A 256 -4.97 22.11 10.90
CA GLN A 256 -6.42 22.12 10.77
C GLN A 256 -6.88 23.10 9.69
N GLY A 257 -7.80 22.66 8.83
CA GLY A 257 -8.29 23.41 7.67
C GLY A 257 -7.55 23.09 6.36
N SER A 258 -6.32 22.59 6.40
CA SER A 258 -5.58 22.17 5.19
C SER A 258 -5.52 20.66 5.00
N ARG A 259 -5.88 19.87 6.02
CA ARG A 259 -5.92 18.40 5.99
C ARG A 259 -6.98 17.85 5.04
N LEU A 260 -6.95 16.54 4.81
CA LEU A 260 -7.98 15.81 4.08
C LEU A 260 -8.84 14.95 5.02
N ILE A 261 -10.16 14.96 4.81
CA ILE A 261 -11.09 14.02 5.42
C ILE A 261 -11.15 12.79 4.52
N ASN A 262 -10.54 11.69 4.96
CA ASN A 262 -10.49 10.43 4.23
C ASN A 262 -11.62 9.49 4.67
N TRP A 263 -12.22 8.80 3.70
CA TRP A 263 -13.19 7.75 3.97
C TRP A 263 -12.97 6.49 3.11
N ALA A 264 -13.33 5.36 3.68
CA ALA A 264 -13.34 4.06 3.03
C ALA A 264 -14.62 3.31 3.38
N TRP A 265 -15.42 2.97 2.37
CA TRP A 265 -16.71 2.31 2.51
C TRP A 265 -16.65 0.90 1.94
N TYR A 266 -16.77 -0.08 2.85
CA TYR A 266 -16.80 -1.49 2.55
C TYR A 266 -18.22 -1.94 2.20
N TYR A 267 -18.40 -2.38 0.96
CA TYR A 267 -19.70 -2.75 0.41
C TYR A 267 -19.65 -4.18 -0.16
N PRO A 268 -20.51 -5.10 0.30
CA PRO A 268 -20.64 -6.43 -0.29
C PRO A 268 -21.04 -6.33 -1.75
N LEU A 269 -20.29 -7.00 -2.62
CA LEU A 269 -20.57 -7.01 -4.06
C LEU A 269 -20.23 -8.40 -4.59
N PRO A 270 -21.22 -9.29 -4.77
CA PRO A 270 -20.98 -10.64 -5.24
C PRO A 270 -20.29 -10.66 -6.61
N PRO A 271 -19.38 -11.63 -6.85
CA PRO A 271 -18.69 -11.75 -8.13
C PRO A 271 -19.66 -12.04 -9.27
N ASP A 272 -19.25 -11.71 -10.50
CA ASP A 272 -19.94 -12.01 -11.76
C ASP A 272 -21.37 -11.44 -11.92
N THR A 273 -21.79 -10.55 -11.02
CA THR A 273 -23.04 -9.81 -11.10
C THR A 273 -23.00 -8.71 -12.18
N ALA A 274 -24.18 -8.29 -12.65
CA ALA A 274 -24.31 -7.14 -13.55
C ALA A 274 -23.81 -5.84 -12.86
N GLU A 275 -24.10 -5.70 -11.56
CA GLU A 275 -23.60 -4.59 -10.74
C GLU A 275 -22.08 -4.55 -10.71
N MET A 276 -21.40 -5.69 -10.47
CA MET A 276 -19.93 -5.74 -10.51
C MET A 276 -19.38 -5.31 -11.87
N LYS A 277 -20.00 -5.75 -12.98
CA LYS A 277 -19.57 -5.33 -14.32
C LYS A 277 -19.72 -3.82 -14.49
N SER A 278 -20.83 -3.25 -14.04
CA SER A 278 -21.10 -1.81 -14.10
C SER A 278 -20.09 -1.00 -13.27
N VAL A 279 -19.93 -1.35 -11.99
CA VAL A 279 -19.01 -0.68 -11.04
C VAL A 279 -17.56 -0.70 -11.52
N PHE A 280 -17.13 -1.77 -12.18
CA PHE A 280 -15.76 -1.92 -12.69
C PHE A 280 -15.59 -1.58 -14.17
N THR A 281 -16.52 -0.85 -14.77
CA THR A 281 -16.36 -0.26 -16.11
C THR A 281 -16.24 1.24 -15.95
N ASP A 282 -15.23 1.85 -16.56
CA ASP A 282 -15.03 3.30 -16.47
C ASP A 282 -15.88 4.11 -17.45
N ILE A 283 -15.76 5.44 -17.36
CA ILE A 283 -16.42 6.41 -18.25
C ILE A 283 -16.05 6.26 -19.74
N HIS A 284 -14.99 5.52 -20.06
CA HIS A 284 -14.56 5.24 -21.43
C HIS A 284 -14.97 3.84 -21.90
N GLY A 285 -15.72 3.10 -21.09
CA GLY A 285 -16.14 1.73 -21.38
C GLY A 285 -15.05 0.69 -21.13
N VAL A 286 -13.93 1.06 -20.51
CA VAL A 286 -12.84 0.13 -20.20
C VAL A 286 -13.18 -0.63 -18.92
N ARG A 287 -13.16 -1.96 -19.01
CA ARG A 287 -13.37 -2.83 -17.86
C ARG A 287 -12.08 -2.98 -17.06
N HIS A 288 -12.09 -2.45 -15.84
CA HIS A 288 -11.00 -2.59 -14.88
C HIS A 288 -11.11 -3.92 -14.13
N GLN A 289 -9.97 -4.61 -13.98
CA GLN A 289 -9.99 -5.89 -13.28
C GLN A 289 -10.15 -5.74 -11.76
N PHE A 290 -9.61 -4.67 -11.16
CA PHE A 290 -9.50 -4.55 -9.70
C PHE A 290 -9.81 -3.17 -9.13
N THR A 291 -9.32 -2.10 -9.78
CA THR A 291 -9.51 -0.73 -9.30
C THR A 291 -9.97 0.12 -10.47
N VAL A 292 -11.08 0.84 -10.31
CA VAL A 292 -11.40 1.96 -11.19
C VAL A 292 -10.82 3.21 -10.52
N PRO A 293 -9.84 3.88 -11.14
CA PRO A 293 -9.20 5.06 -10.56
C PRO A 293 -10.15 6.24 -10.32
N LYS A 294 -9.72 7.16 -9.47
CA LYS A 294 -10.41 8.44 -9.24
C LYS A 294 -10.57 9.18 -10.58
N GLY A 295 -11.74 9.78 -10.79
CA GLY A 295 -12.07 10.47 -12.05
C GLY A 295 -12.51 9.55 -13.20
N LEU A 296 -12.40 8.23 -13.05
CA LEU A 296 -12.83 7.26 -14.06
C LEU A 296 -14.10 6.49 -13.66
N VAL A 297 -14.56 6.59 -12.41
CA VAL A 297 -15.85 6.03 -11.98
C VAL A 297 -17.00 6.68 -12.74
N GLN A 298 -17.90 5.86 -13.28
CA GLN A 298 -19.11 6.35 -13.96
C GLN A 298 -20.01 7.14 -12.99
N PRO A 299 -20.32 8.42 -13.29
CA PRO A 299 -21.13 9.25 -12.39
C PRO A 299 -22.49 8.65 -12.06
N GLN A 300 -23.15 8.03 -13.03
CA GLN A 300 -24.47 7.41 -12.83
C GLN A 300 -24.41 6.23 -11.85
N VAL A 301 -23.34 5.42 -11.93
CA VAL A 301 -23.13 4.28 -11.02
C VAL A 301 -22.91 4.78 -9.60
N TRP A 302 -22.08 5.81 -9.42
CA TRP A 302 -21.87 6.40 -8.11
C TRP A 302 -23.15 7.05 -7.55
N SER A 303 -23.86 7.85 -8.35
CA SER A 303 -25.09 8.52 -7.92
C SER A 303 -26.19 7.52 -7.52
N GLN A 304 -26.36 6.43 -8.28
CA GLN A 304 -27.31 5.36 -7.94
C GLN A 304 -26.92 4.66 -6.63
N HIS A 305 -25.63 4.37 -6.46
CA HIS A 305 -25.13 3.80 -5.21
C HIS A 305 -25.40 4.74 -4.03
N LEU A 306 -25.05 6.01 -4.16
CA LEU A 306 -25.22 6.99 -3.09
C LEU A 306 -26.70 7.20 -2.72
N GLN A 307 -27.60 7.27 -3.71
CA GLN A 307 -29.03 7.42 -3.49
C GLN A 307 -29.61 6.29 -2.62
N GLY A 308 -29.07 5.08 -2.73
CA GLY A 308 -29.52 3.93 -1.94
C GLY A 308 -29.16 3.99 -0.45
N PHE A 309 -28.26 4.89 -0.03
CA PHE A 309 -27.73 4.92 1.34
C PHE A 309 -27.71 6.30 1.99
N ILE A 310 -27.87 7.39 1.23
CA ILE A 310 -27.71 8.76 1.76
C ILE A 310 -28.65 9.06 2.93
N GLU A 311 -29.86 8.47 2.94
CA GLU A 311 -30.84 8.65 4.03
C GLU A 311 -30.44 7.91 5.33
N GLU A 312 -29.57 6.90 5.24
CA GLU A 312 -29.00 6.22 6.41
C GLU A 312 -27.84 7.02 7.03
N MET A 313 -27.29 8.01 6.31
CA MET A 313 -26.11 8.77 6.72
C MET A 313 -26.44 9.90 7.68
N VAL A 314 -25.56 10.13 8.68
CA VAL A 314 -25.61 11.37 9.47
C VAL A 314 -25.19 12.55 8.59
N ALA A 315 -25.75 13.74 8.84
CA ALA A 315 -25.57 14.91 7.95
C ALA A 315 -24.09 15.22 7.58
N PRO A 316 -23.11 15.18 8.51
CA PRO A 316 -21.71 15.39 8.15
C PRO A 316 -21.13 14.34 7.19
N VAL A 317 -21.56 13.08 7.31
CA VAL A 317 -21.13 12.00 6.43
C VAL A 317 -21.78 12.15 5.06
N ALA A 318 -23.07 12.49 5.01
CA ALA A 318 -23.80 12.77 3.77
C ALA A 318 -23.15 13.93 2.98
N GLU A 319 -22.78 15.03 3.66
CA GLU A 319 -22.06 16.14 3.03
C GLU A 319 -20.71 15.68 2.44
N LEU A 320 -19.91 14.97 3.24
CA LEU A 320 -18.59 14.48 2.85
C LEU A 320 -18.64 13.63 1.57
N VAL A 321 -19.49 12.61 1.53
CA VAL A 321 -19.56 11.69 0.39
C VAL A 321 -20.15 12.36 -0.85
N SER A 322 -21.06 13.32 -0.67
CA SER A 322 -21.67 14.06 -1.79
C SER A 322 -20.68 15.00 -2.48
N LYS A 323 -19.69 15.51 -1.74
CA LYS A 323 -18.60 16.34 -2.27
C LYS A 323 -17.40 15.54 -2.79
N SER A 324 -17.41 14.21 -2.62
CA SER A 324 -16.28 13.36 -2.97
C SER A 324 -16.27 12.98 -4.44
N THR A 325 -15.07 12.87 -5.02
CA THR A 325 -14.84 12.12 -6.27
C THR A 325 -14.25 10.76 -5.90
N PRO A 326 -15.06 9.68 -5.87
CA PRO A 326 -14.60 8.41 -5.34
C PRO A 326 -13.82 7.60 -6.37
N PHE A 327 -13.16 6.56 -5.87
CA PHE A 327 -12.63 5.44 -6.62
C PHE A 327 -13.02 4.13 -5.93
N VAL A 328 -12.92 3.01 -6.63
CA VAL A 328 -13.35 1.71 -6.10
C VAL A 328 -12.29 0.65 -6.30
N THR A 329 -12.10 -0.22 -5.32
CA THR A 329 -11.15 -1.33 -5.38
C THR A 329 -11.76 -2.63 -4.86
N LYS A 330 -11.54 -3.73 -5.58
CA LYS A 330 -11.83 -5.08 -5.11
C LYS A 330 -10.93 -5.45 -3.94
N ILE A 331 -11.50 -6.16 -2.98
CA ILE A 331 -10.75 -6.66 -1.83
C ILE A 331 -10.50 -8.14 -2.01
N ASP A 332 -9.24 -8.51 -1.97
CA ASP A 332 -8.76 -9.88 -2.05
C ASP A 332 -7.94 -10.15 -0.79
N ASP A 333 -8.12 -11.33 -0.20
CA ASP A 333 -7.25 -11.81 0.86
C ASP A 333 -6.30 -12.85 0.30
N TYR A 334 -5.04 -12.76 0.70
CA TYR A 334 -4.04 -13.76 0.36
C TYR A 334 -2.99 -13.88 1.46
N MET A 335 -2.55 -15.10 1.70
CA MET A 335 -1.43 -15.41 2.60
C MET A 335 -0.61 -16.52 1.94
N SER A 336 0.69 -16.28 1.78
CA SER A 336 1.63 -17.32 1.34
C SER A 336 1.75 -18.40 2.42
N SER A 337 1.98 -19.65 1.99
CA SER A 337 2.28 -20.76 2.91
C SER A 337 3.68 -20.68 3.50
N GLN A 338 4.59 -19.99 2.84
CA GLN A 338 6.00 -19.86 3.21
C GLN A 338 6.49 -18.44 2.89
N GLY A 339 7.38 -17.90 3.74
CA GLY A 339 7.94 -16.55 3.57
C GLY A 339 9.42 -16.50 3.23
N SER A 340 10.17 -17.58 3.50
CA SER A 340 11.60 -17.69 3.26
C SER A 340 11.88 -18.82 2.27
N PHE A 341 12.70 -18.57 1.26
CA PHE A 341 13.00 -19.50 0.18
C PHE A 341 14.51 -19.56 -0.05
N LEU A 342 14.97 -20.60 -0.76
CA LEU A 342 16.36 -20.74 -1.21
C LEU A 342 17.36 -20.57 -0.04
N GLY A 343 17.17 -21.33 1.05
CA GLY A 343 18.05 -21.27 2.22
C GLY A 343 18.02 -19.94 3.00
N GLY A 344 17.04 -19.06 2.75
CA GLY A 344 16.96 -17.72 3.36
C GLY A 344 17.51 -16.60 2.49
N HIS A 345 17.97 -16.91 1.27
CA HIS A 345 18.47 -15.92 0.31
C HIS A 345 17.34 -15.16 -0.41
N VAL A 346 16.09 -15.64 -0.35
CA VAL A 346 14.93 -14.91 -0.86
C VAL A 346 13.80 -14.88 0.16
N ILE A 347 13.34 -13.68 0.55
CA ILE A 347 12.31 -13.48 1.57
C ILE A 347 11.15 -12.63 1.00
N LEU A 348 9.91 -13.09 1.19
CA LEU A 348 8.72 -12.31 0.85
C LEU A 348 8.33 -11.40 2.03
N VAL A 349 8.00 -10.14 1.72
CA VAL A 349 7.59 -9.15 2.73
C VAL A 349 6.37 -8.33 2.30
N GLY A 350 5.66 -7.75 3.27
CA GLY A 350 4.45 -6.97 3.03
C GLY A 350 3.36 -7.77 2.29
N ASP A 351 2.65 -7.10 1.38
CA ASP A 351 1.57 -7.71 0.59
C ASP A 351 2.03 -8.85 -0.35
N ALA A 352 3.34 -8.96 -0.61
CA ALA A 352 3.90 -10.10 -1.33
C ALA A 352 3.89 -11.38 -0.47
N LEU A 353 4.02 -11.25 0.85
CA LEU A 353 3.88 -12.36 1.79
C LEU A 353 2.40 -12.59 2.15
N ALA A 354 1.73 -11.53 2.61
CA ALA A 354 0.36 -11.59 3.07
C ALA A 354 -0.35 -10.25 2.84
N GLY A 355 -1.38 -10.27 2.01
CA GLY A 355 -2.34 -9.16 1.88
C GLY A 355 -3.52 -9.43 2.80
N LEU A 356 -3.42 -9.02 4.06
CA LEU A 356 -4.47 -9.19 5.04
C LEU A 356 -5.38 -7.97 5.05
N THR A 357 -6.41 -8.00 4.22
CA THR A 357 -7.37 -6.90 4.12
C THR A 357 -8.60 -7.11 5.00
N SER A 358 -8.88 -8.34 5.44
CA SER A 358 -9.93 -8.59 6.44
C SER A 358 -9.41 -8.62 7.89
N PRO A 359 -10.14 -8.03 8.84
CA PRO A 359 -9.86 -8.16 10.28
C PRO A 359 -9.81 -9.61 10.80
N ARG A 360 -10.32 -10.59 10.03
CA ARG A 360 -10.43 -12.00 10.42
C ARG A 360 -9.09 -12.74 10.44
N GLN A 361 -8.02 -12.22 9.82
CA GLN A 361 -6.78 -12.97 9.61
C GLN A 361 -5.52 -12.40 10.29
N GLN A 362 -5.59 -11.24 10.95
CA GLN A 362 -4.43 -10.61 11.61
C GLN A 362 -3.76 -11.49 12.68
N ASN A 363 -4.48 -12.47 13.28
CA ASN A 363 -3.95 -13.35 14.33
C ASN A 363 -3.03 -14.50 13.84
N LYS A 364 -2.86 -14.72 12.53
CA LYS A 364 -2.12 -15.88 11.98
C LYS A 364 -0.64 -15.62 11.62
N LEU A 365 -0.16 -14.38 11.67
CA LEU A 365 1.17 -13.99 11.16
C LEU A 365 2.36 -14.55 11.97
N HIS A 366 2.19 -14.78 13.27
CA HIS A 366 3.31 -15.16 14.14
C HIS A 366 3.89 -16.57 13.88
N SER A 367 3.17 -17.46 13.19
CA SER A 367 3.61 -18.86 12.99
C SER A 367 4.32 -19.14 11.66
N ILE A 368 4.36 -18.18 10.72
CA ILE A 368 4.84 -18.42 9.33
C ILE A 368 6.20 -17.75 9.07
N ALA A 369 6.57 -16.71 9.81
CA ALA A 369 7.81 -15.96 9.57
C ALA A 369 9.10 -16.68 10.03
N TYR A 370 8.99 -17.83 10.71
CA TYR A 370 10.12 -18.49 11.38
C TYR A 370 10.23 -20.00 11.08
N ASN A 371 9.55 -20.50 10.04
CA ASN A 371 9.68 -21.89 9.59
C ASN A 371 10.28 -21.96 8.19
#